data_AF-A0A6L7VMN5-F1
#
_entry.id   AF-A0A6L7VMN5-F1
#
_cell.length_a   1.000
_cell.length_b   1.000
_cell.length_c   1.000
_cell.angle_alpha   90.00
_cell.angle_beta   90.00
_cell.angle_gamma   90.00
#
_symmetry.space_group_name_H-M   'P 1'
#
loop_
_entity.id
_entity.type
_entity.pdbx_description
1 polymer ?
#
loop_
_entity_poly.entity_id
_entity_poly.type
_entity_poly.pdbx_seq_one_letter_code
_entity_poly.pdbx_strand_id
1 'polypeptide(L)'
;MIRFKSSERTLVRELAIVACLLICAFSAIADDYQEVNQYTGWIVLQRQVLDETKADDDYILMRDIQFADSGTLVEIKDGESKTGYAIELVIVTYEQTNVTVLKLGVIDQSTGDTVMYAWAEPGAKRLGINDRWIQVGLTRM
;
A
#
# COMPACT_ATOMS: atom_id res chain seq x y z
N MET A 1 -27.73 56.09 7.57
CA MET A 1 -27.25 55.21 8.65
C MET A 1 -28.21 54.05 8.79
N ILE A 2 -27.95 52.91 8.14
CA ILE A 2 -28.88 51.76 8.12
C ILE A 2 -28.58 50.86 9.33
N ARG A 3 -29.48 50.84 10.32
CA ARG A 3 -29.41 49.93 11.48
C ARG A 3 -30.09 48.61 11.14
N PHE A 4 -29.31 47.56 10.89
CA PHE A 4 -29.81 46.18 10.78
C PHE A 4 -30.36 45.67 12.12
N LYS A 5 -31.54 45.04 12.08
CA LYS A 5 -32.29 44.51 13.23
C LYS A 5 -31.54 43.33 13.86
N SER A 6 -31.67 43.15 15.18
CA SER A 6 -30.92 42.16 15.98
C SER A 6 -30.98 40.72 15.43
N SER A 7 -32.14 40.26 14.92
CA SER A 7 -32.30 38.88 14.44
C SER A 7 -31.62 38.59 13.10
N GLU A 8 -31.39 39.60 12.26
CA GLU A 8 -30.67 39.44 10.99
C GLU A 8 -29.17 39.23 11.22
N ARG A 9 -28.61 39.75 12.33
CA ARG A 9 -27.19 39.53 12.69
C ARG A 9 -26.93 38.11 13.20
N THR A 10 -27.93 37.48 13.81
CA THR A 10 -27.85 36.09 14.28
C THR A 10 -27.85 35.13 13.09
N LEU A 11 -28.75 35.33 12.12
CA LEU A 11 -28.81 34.53 10.89
C LEU A 11 -27.51 34.62 10.07
N VAL A 12 -26.94 35.82 9.91
CA VAL A 12 -25.68 36.00 9.17
C VAL A 12 -24.51 35.31 9.89
N ARG A 13 -24.50 35.27 11.23
CA ARG A 13 -23.49 34.55 12.01
C ARG A 13 -23.63 33.04 11.88
N GLU A 14 -24.84 32.50 11.95
CA GLU A 14 -25.07 31.05 11.77
C GLU A 14 -24.74 30.59 10.36
N LEU A 15 -25.11 31.38 9.33
CA LEU A 15 -24.74 31.10 7.94
C LEU A 15 -23.22 31.10 7.74
N ALA A 16 -22.51 32.03 8.38
CA ALA A 16 -21.04 32.10 8.32
C ALA A 16 -20.39 30.89 9.02
N ILE A 17 -20.93 30.43 10.16
CA ILE A 17 -20.44 29.24 10.87
C ILE A 17 -20.64 27.98 10.02
N VAL A 18 -21.83 27.80 9.44
CA VAL A 18 -22.13 26.65 8.57
C VAL A 18 -21.27 26.65 7.31
N ALA A 19 -21.07 27.82 6.69
CA ALA A 19 -20.17 27.96 5.54
C ALA A 19 -18.71 27.63 5.92
N CYS A 20 -18.24 28.09 7.09
CA CYS A 20 -16.88 27.79 7.56
C CYS A 20 -16.69 26.29 7.84
N LEU A 21 -17.68 25.64 8.47
CA LEU A 21 -17.67 24.19 8.71
C LEU A 21 -17.69 23.38 7.41
N LEU A 22 -18.48 23.81 6.41
CA LEU A 22 -18.51 23.17 5.10
C LEU A 22 -17.18 23.32 4.35
N ILE A 23 -16.55 24.48 4.41
CA ILE A 23 -15.23 24.72 3.79
C ILE A 23 -14.16 23.86 4.48
N CYS A 24 -14.12 23.83 5.81
CA CYS A 24 -13.16 23.00 6.56
C CYS A 24 -13.35 21.51 6.28
N ALA A 25 -14.60 21.03 6.19
CA ALA A 25 -14.89 19.65 5.83
C ALA A 25 -14.46 19.31 4.40
N PHE A 26 -14.66 20.23 3.45
CA PHE A 26 -14.25 20.02 2.06
C PHE A 26 -12.74 20.03 1.88
N SER A 27 -12.02 20.91 2.59
CA SER A 27 -10.56 20.94 2.59
C SER A 27 -9.96 19.66 3.19
N ALA A 28 -10.53 19.14 4.29
CA ALA A 28 -10.07 17.90 4.90
C ALA A 28 -10.28 16.66 4.00
N ILE A 29 -11.31 16.66 3.14
CA ILE A 29 -11.57 15.57 2.19
C ILE A 29 -10.66 15.67 0.95
N ALA A 30 -10.23 16.88 0.58
CA ALA A 30 -9.39 17.09 -0.60
C ALA A 30 -7.90 16.79 -0.35
N ASP A 31 -7.41 16.94 0.89
CA ASP A 31 -6.00 16.71 1.24
C ASP A 31 -5.60 15.21 1.31
N ASP A 32 -6.57 14.28 1.34
CA ASP A 32 -6.31 12.84 1.54
C ASP A 32 -6.41 11.99 0.26
N TYR A 33 -6.47 12.63 -0.91
CA TYR A 33 -6.36 11.90 -2.19
C TYR A 33 -4.88 11.71 -2.55
N GLN A 34 -4.23 10.70 -1.98
CA GLN A 34 -2.90 10.30 -2.45
C GLN A 34 -3.01 9.65 -3.83
N GLU A 35 -2.24 10.15 -4.78
CA GLU A 35 -2.09 9.53 -6.09
C GLU A 35 -1.46 8.15 -5.92
N VAL A 36 -2.24 7.11 -6.21
CA VAL A 36 -1.83 5.71 -6.07
C VAL A 36 -0.86 5.36 -7.20
N ASN A 37 0.39 5.05 -6.86
CA ASN A 37 1.34 4.61 -7.86
C ASN A 37 1.10 3.14 -8.22
N GLN A 38 1.23 2.84 -9.51
CA GLN A 38 1.15 1.48 -10.02
C GLN A 38 2.55 0.93 -10.30
N TYR A 39 2.72 -0.36 -10.09
CA TYR A 39 3.98 -1.07 -10.28
C TYR A 39 3.73 -2.33 -11.09
N THR A 40 4.74 -2.74 -11.85
CA THR A 40 4.79 -4.05 -12.49
C THR A 40 6.09 -4.75 -12.09
N GLY A 41 6.09 -6.08 -12.09
CA GLY A 41 7.27 -6.81 -11.65
C GLY A 41 7.23 -8.31 -11.82
N TRP A 42 8.14 -8.94 -11.11
CA TRP A 42 8.33 -10.38 -11.12
C TRP A 42 8.59 -10.91 -9.70
N ILE A 43 8.23 -12.18 -9.51
CA ILE A 43 8.37 -12.93 -8.26
C ILE A 43 9.01 -14.27 -8.62
N VAL A 44 9.99 -14.67 -7.83
CA VAL A 44 10.62 -15.99 -7.88
C VAL A 44 10.52 -16.62 -6.51
N LEU A 45 10.04 -17.86 -6.43
CA LEU A 45 9.96 -18.65 -5.19
C LEU A 45 10.60 -20.01 -5.42
N GLN A 46 11.51 -20.41 -4.55
CA GLN A 46 12.16 -21.72 -4.61
C GLN A 46 11.17 -22.82 -4.17
N ARG A 47 10.99 -23.86 -4.98
CA ARG A 47 10.05 -24.96 -4.67
C ARG A 47 10.46 -25.77 -3.45
N GLN A 48 11.75 -25.79 -3.10
CA GLN A 48 12.26 -26.50 -1.93
C GLN A 48 11.65 -26.00 -0.60
N VAL A 49 11.20 -24.74 -0.55
CA VAL A 49 10.49 -24.18 0.63
C VAL A 49 9.12 -24.82 0.83
N LEU A 50 8.52 -25.31 -0.25
CA LEU A 50 7.20 -25.96 -0.25
C LEU A 50 7.32 -27.48 -0.10
N ASP A 51 8.38 -28.04 -0.66
CA ASP A 51 8.66 -29.47 -0.68
C ASP A 51 10.19 -29.69 -0.69
N GLU A 52 10.73 -30.09 0.46
CA GLU A 52 12.18 -30.28 0.66
C GLU A 52 12.81 -31.30 -0.30
N THR A 53 12.00 -32.16 -0.95
CA THR A 53 12.47 -33.14 -1.93
C THR A 53 12.83 -32.54 -3.29
N LYS A 54 12.46 -31.28 -3.53
CA LYS A 54 12.76 -30.56 -4.77
C LYS A 54 14.22 -30.12 -4.83
N ALA A 55 14.73 -29.97 -6.06
CA ALA A 55 16.07 -29.49 -6.29
C ALA A 55 16.21 -28.03 -5.82
N ASP A 56 17.42 -27.64 -5.42
CA ASP A 56 17.68 -26.28 -4.91
C ASP A 56 17.77 -25.22 -6.02
N ASP A 57 17.74 -25.62 -7.28
CA ASP A 57 17.65 -24.78 -8.47
C ASP A 57 16.24 -24.75 -9.10
N ASP A 58 15.25 -25.36 -8.45
CA ASP A 58 13.87 -25.42 -8.92
C ASP A 58 13.04 -24.23 -8.39
N TYR A 59 12.55 -23.40 -9.31
CA TYR A 59 11.89 -22.14 -8.99
C TYR A 59 10.55 -21.95 -9.70
N ILE A 60 9.58 -21.43 -8.96
CA ILE A 60 8.34 -20.84 -9.48
C ILE A 60 8.66 -19.41 -9.90
N LEU A 61 8.22 -19.01 -11.08
CA LEU A 61 8.43 -17.66 -11.62
C LEU A 61 7.09 -17.07 -12.08
N MET A 62 6.77 -15.89 -11.56
CA MET A 62 5.63 -15.07 -11.97
C MET A 62 6.16 -13.75 -12.53
N ARG A 63 5.60 -13.29 -13.66
CA ARG A 63 6.00 -12.04 -14.34
C ARG A 63 4.77 -11.20 -14.66
N ASP A 64 5.02 -9.93 -15.00
CA ASP A 64 4.01 -8.97 -15.42
C ASP A 64 2.90 -8.79 -14.37
N ILE A 65 3.28 -8.95 -13.09
CA ILE A 65 2.39 -8.84 -11.94
C ILE A 65 2.21 -7.38 -11.60
N GLN A 66 0.97 -6.93 -11.50
CA GLN A 66 0.63 -5.56 -11.15
C GLN A 66 0.42 -5.38 -9.65
N PHE A 67 0.92 -4.27 -9.12
CA PHE A 67 0.73 -3.84 -7.75
C PHE A 67 0.34 -2.37 -7.70
N ALA A 68 -0.60 -2.05 -6.83
CA ALA A 68 -0.84 -0.69 -6.36
C ALA A 68 -0.22 -0.51 -4.97
N ASP A 69 0.41 0.64 -4.72
CA ASP A 69 0.99 0.97 -3.41
C ASP A 69 -0.04 1.26 -2.31
N SER A 70 -1.33 1.24 -2.63
CA SER A 70 -2.43 1.35 -1.69
C SER A 70 -2.68 0.10 -0.82
N GLY A 71 -1.90 -0.98 -1.00
CA GLY A 71 -2.04 -2.21 -0.21
C GLY A 71 -2.36 -3.46 -1.02
N THR A 72 -1.76 -3.63 -2.20
CA THR A 72 -2.02 -4.82 -3.02
C THR A 72 -1.36 -6.05 -2.43
N LEU A 73 -2.13 -7.14 -2.31
CA LEU A 73 -1.66 -8.46 -1.93
C LEU A 73 -1.79 -9.43 -3.12
N VAL A 74 -0.68 -10.02 -3.56
CA VAL A 74 -0.64 -11.01 -4.64
C VAL A 74 -0.20 -12.37 -4.09
N GLU A 75 -1.08 -13.36 -4.20
CA GLU A 75 -0.77 -14.75 -3.86
C GLU A 75 0.24 -15.34 -4.85
N ILE A 76 1.26 -16.03 -4.34
CA ILE A 76 2.18 -16.79 -5.17
C ILE A 76 1.57 -18.17 -5.45
N LYS A 77 1.48 -18.54 -6.73
CA LYS A 77 0.89 -19.79 -7.18
C LYS A 77 1.86 -20.62 -8.01
N ASP A 78 1.80 -21.93 -7.85
CA ASP A 78 2.43 -22.91 -8.75
C ASP A 78 1.34 -23.55 -9.62
N GLY A 79 1.14 -22.99 -10.81
CA GLY A 79 -0.06 -23.27 -11.61
C GLY A 79 -1.33 -22.86 -10.87
N GLU A 80 -2.22 -23.83 -10.62
CA GLU A 80 -3.46 -23.60 -9.86
C GLU A 80 -3.28 -23.75 -8.33
N SER A 81 -2.13 -24.24 -7.88
CA SER A 81 -1.89 -24.51 -6.46
C SER A 81 -1.40 -23.27 -5.72
N LYS A 82 -1.95 -23.01 -4.55
CA LYS A 82 -1.46 -21.96 -3.64
C LYS A 82 -0.18 -22.44 -2.96
N THR A 83 0.82 -21.56 -2.89
CA THR A 83 2.09 -21.86 -2.21
C THR A 83 2.04 -21.57 -0.70
N GLY A 84 1.03 -20.82 -0.24
CA GLY A 84 0.96 -20.32 1.13
C GLY A 84 1.76 -19.05 1.37
N TYR A 85 2.41 -18.48 0.34
CA TYR A 85 3.08 -17.19 0.41
C TYR A 85 2.40 -16.15 -0.49
N ALA A 86 2.48 -14.89 -0.08
CA ALA A 86 2.00 -13.75 -0.87
C ALA A 86 3.00 -12.58 -0.80
N ILE A 87 2.93 -11.71 -1.81
CA ILE A 87 3.67 -10.44 -1.85
C ILE A 87 2.71 -9.30 -1.57
N GLU A 88 3.07 -8.44 -0.61
CA GLU A 88 2.34 -7.23 -0.24
C GLU A 88 3.12 -5.99 -0.70
N LEU A 89 2.44 -5.04 -1.35
CA LEU A 89 2.96 -3.69 -1.57
C LEU A 89 2.02 -2.66 -0.95
N VAL A 90 2.52 -1.91 0.03
CA VAL A 90 1.68 -1.01 0.84
C VAL A 90 2.45 0.21 1.33
N ILE A 91 1.80 1.37 1.33
CA ILE A 91 2.27 2.54 2.07
C ILE A 91 1.87 2.40 3.53
N VAL A 92 2.85 2.47 4.43
CA VAL A 92 2.63 2.39 5.88
C VAL A 92 3.33 3.54 6.59
N THR A 93 2.71 4.02 7.66
CA THR A 93 3.32 5.01 8.57
C THR A 93 3.63 4.34 9.89
N TYR A 94 4.91 4.31 10.26
CA TYR A 94 5.33 3.74 11.54
C TYR A 94 4.98 4.70 12.69
N GLU A 95 4.03 4.31 13.54
CA GLU A 95 3.50 5.17 14.63
C GLU A 95 4.59 5.77 15.53
N GLN A 96 5.63 5.01 15.84
CA GLN A 96 6.71 5.43 16.75
C GLN A 96 7.58 6.54 16.17
N THR A 97 7.72 6.60 14.84
CA THR A 97 8.62 7.54 14.16
C THR A 97 7.86 8.56 13.30
N ASN A 98 6.58 8.30 13.06
CA ASN A 98 5.73 9.01 12.11
C ASN A 98 6.34 9.07 10.69
N VAL A 99 7.17 8.09 10.33
CA VAL A 99 7.77 7.97 9.01
C VAL A 99 6.89 7.11 8.12
N THR A 100 6.46 7.69 7.00
CA THR A 100 5.73 7.00 5.94
C THR A 100 6.71 6.37 4.95
N VAL A 101 6.54 5.08 4.68
CA VAL A 101 7.39 4.31 3.77
C VAL A 101 6.54 3.49 2.80
N LEU A 102 7.10 3.19 1.63
CA LEU A 102 6.60 2.12 0.78
C LEU A 102 7.21 0.79 1.24
N LYS A 103 6.39 -0.12 1.74
CA LYS A 103 6.79 -1.45 2.21
C LYS A 103 6.48 -2.51 1.15
N LEU A 104 7.48 -3.30 0.81
CA LEU A 104 7.34 -4.56 0.06
C LEU A 104 7.52 -5.71 1.04
N GLY A 105 6.47 -6.48 1.30
CA GLY A 105 6.45 -7.58 2.25
C GLY A 105 6.28 -8.94 1.59
N VAL A 106 6.85 -9.97 2.21
CA VAL A 106 6.54 -11.38 1.97
C VAL A 106 5.67 -11.84 3.14
N ILE A 107 4.46 -12.29 2.83
CA ILE A 107 3.46 -12.70 3.81
C ILE A 107 3.38 -14.22 3.81
N ASP A 108 3.51 -14.83 5.00
CA ASP A 108 3.09 -16.21 5.22
C ASP A 108 1.58 -16.23 5.44
N GLN A 109 0.84 -16.85 4.53
CA GLN A 109 -0.62 -16.88 4.57
C GLN A 109 -1.18 -17.80 5.65
N SER A 110 -0.36 -18.67 6.26
CA SER A 110 -0.79 -19.54 7.35
C SER A 110 -0.86 -18.78 8.68
N THR A 111 0.06 -17.84 8.91
CA THR A 111 0.13 -17.01 10.11
C THR A 111 -0.46 -15.61 9.91
N GLY A 112 -0.41 -15.10 8.68
CA GLY A 112 -0.69 -13.70 8.36
C GLY A 112 0.51 -12.77 8.60
N ASP A 113 1.65 -13.32 9.04
CA ASP A 113 2.81 -12.54 9.42
C ASP A 113 3.66 -12.14 8.20
N THR A 114 4.28 -10.96 8.28
CA THR A 114 5.35 -10.58 7.35
C THR A 114 6.64 -11.28 7.74
N VAL A 115 7.07 -12.29 6.97
CA VAL A 115 8.29 -13.05 7.24
C VAL A 115 9.55 -12.34 6.74
N MET A 116 9.40 -11.45 5.76
CA MET A 116 10.48 -10.63 5.22
C MET A 116 9.91 -9.34 4.64
N TYR A 117 10.66 -8.24 4.68
CA TYR A 117 10.29 -7.04 3.98
C TYR A 117 11.50 -6.19 3.58
N ALA A 118 11.29 -5.34 2.58
CA ALA A 118 12.11 -4.19 2.26
C ALA A 118 11.23 -2.95 2.27
N TRP A 119 11.84 -1.77 2.46
CA TRP A 119 11.12 -0.51 2.38
C TRP A 119 11.96 0.56 1.69
N ALA A 120 11.28 1.56 1.13
CA ALA A 120 11.88 2.73 0.50
C ALA A 120 11.01 3.97 0.72
N GLU A 121 11.44 5.13 0.22
CA GLU A 121 10.59 6.31 0.18
C GLU A 121 9.29 6.05 -0.61
N PRO A 122 8.15 6.68 -0.23
CA PRO A 122 6.95 6.67 -1.03
C PRO A 122 7.23 7.15 -2.47
N GLY A 123 6.71 6.43 -3.46
CA GLY A 123 6.94 6.73 -4.87
C GLY A 123 8.35 6.37 -5.39
N ALA A 124 9.10 5.53 -4.68
CA ALA A 124 10.34 4.94 -5.18
C ALA A 124 10.14 4.29 -6.56
N LYS A 125 11.08 4.51 -7.49
CA LYS A 125 10.95 4.01 -8.87
C LYS A 125 11.13 2.49 -9.00
N ARG A 126 11.89 1.90 -8.08
CA ARG A 126 12.23 0.47 -8.05
C ARG A 126 12.36 0.01 -6.61
N LEU A 127 11.89 -1.20 -6.35
CA LEU A 127 12.01 -1.87 -5.06
C LEU A 127 12.17 -3.37 -5.30
N GLY A 128 12.85 -4.06 -4.40
CA GLY A 128 13.04 -5.49 -4.54
C GLY A 128 13.54 -6.16 -3.27
N ILE A 129 13.41 -7.48 -3.28
CA ILE A 129 13.89 -8.40 -2.26
C ILE A 129 14.72 -9.45 -3.00
N ASN A 130 15.88 -9.79 -2.47
CA ASN A 130 16.65 -10.93 -2.93
C ASN A 130 17.08 -11.75 -1.73
N ASP A 131 16.30 -12.79 -1.47
CA ASP A 131 16.73 -13.92 -0.66
C ASP A 131 16.85 -15.15 -1.56
N ARG A 132 17.70 -16.10 -1.20
CA ARG A 132 17.97 -17.29 -2.02
C ARG A 132 16.68 -18.03 -2.37
N TRP A 133 15.74 -18.08 -1.41
CA TRP A 133 14.49 -18.81 -1.54
C TRP A 133 13.34 -17.96 -2.09
N ILE A 134 13.43 -16.63 -2.03
CA ILE A 134 12.43 -15.71 -2.59
C ILE A 134 13.05 -14.43 -3.14
N GLN A 135 12.68 -14.07 -4.36
CA GLN A 135 13.19 -12.87 -5.02
C GLN A 135 12.02 -12.11 -5.66
N VAL A 136 12.02 -10.79 -5.49
CA VAL A 136 10.98 -9.91 -6.01
C VAL A 136 11.63 -8.67 -6.59
N GLY A 137 11.18 -8.24 -7.77
CA GLY A 137 11.60 -6.99 -8.38
C GLY A 137 10.41 -6.24 -8.94
N LEU A 138 10.19 -5.02 -8.44
CA LEU A 138 9.11 -4.12 -8.86
C LEU A 138 9.66 -2.85 -9.50
N THR A 139 8.97 -2.35 -10.52
CA THR A 139 9.23 -1.06 -11.17
C THR A 139 7.94 -0.28 -11.30
N ARG A 140 7.98 1.01 -10.95
CA ARG A 140 6.83 1.91 -11.09
C ARG A 140 6.50 2.14 -12.57
N MET A 141 5.22 2.11 -12.91
CA MET A 141 4.68 2.38 -14.26
C MET A 141 4.48 3.86 -14.52
#